data_AF-A0A2D8PTN1-F1
#
_entry.id   AF-A0A2D8PTN1-F1
#
_cell.length_a   1.000
_cell.length_b   1.000
_cell.length_c   1.000
_cell.angle_alpha   90.00
_cell.angle_beta   90.00
_cell.angle_gamma   90.00
#
_symmetry.space_group_name_H-M   'P 1'
#
loop_
_entity.id
_entity.type
_entity.pdbx_description
1 polymer ?
#
loop_
_entity_poly.entity_id
_entity_poly.type
_entity_poly.pdbx_seq_one_letter_code
_entity_poly.pdbx_strand_id
1 'polypeptide(L)'
;MKIHPDTAEAAGVKGGDWAFLENNHGRIRLMARLNPSLHPKVVCAPYGWWQACTALDLPSQPPLQESSANQNLLIADKDIDPLSGSVPHRSTRCRLVAEEKT
;
A
#
# COMPACT_ATOMS: atom_id res chain seq x y z
N MET A 1 -1.84 3.97 4.78
CA MET A 1 -0.50 4.33 4.26
C MET A 1 -0.07 5.67 4.81
N LYS A 2 1.23 5.87 5.03
CA LYS A 2 1.81 7.19 5.31
C LYS A 2 2.41 7.78 4.03
N ILE A 3 2.09 9.03 3.72
CA ILE A 3 2.48 9.72 2.47
C ILE A 3 2.93 11.16 2.77
N HIS A 4 3.89 11.70 2.00
CA HIS A 4 4.25 13.11 2.12
C HIS A 4 3.09 14.01 1.64
N PRO A 5 2.85 15.19 2.27
CA PRO A 5 1.80 16.11 1.87
C PRO A 5 1.84 16.49 0.38
N ASP A 6 3.00 16.89 -0.15
CA ASP A 6 3.13 17.29 -1.57
C ASP A 6 2.78 16.15 -2.54
N THR A 7 3.14 14.91 -2.21
CA THR A 7 2.79 13.72 -3.01
C THR A 7 1.28 13.49 -3.00
N ALA A 8 0.64 13.69 -1.84
CA ALA A 8 -0.79 13.53 -1.68
C ALA A 8 -1.54 14.61 -2.48
N GLU A 9 -1.11 15.87 -2.38
CA GLU A 9 -1.65 17.00 -3.14
C GLU A 9 -1.53 16.78 -4.65
N ALA A 10 -0.35 16.40 -5.14
CA ALA A 10 -0.13 16.10 -6.56
C ALA A 10 -1.01 14.95 -7.08
N ALA A 11 -1.42 14.03 -6.22
CA ALA A 11 -2.30 12.91 -6.54
C ALA A 11 -3.79 13.19 -6.27
N GLY A 12 -4.14 14.38 -5.77
CA GLY A 12 -5.52 14.73 -5.41
C GLY A 12 -6.06 13.99 -4.17
N VAL A 13 -5.19 13.50 -3.29
CA VAL A 13 -5.54 12.72 -2.09
C VAL A 13 -5.41 13.59 -0.84
N LYS A 14 -6.45 13.64 0.01
CA LYS A 14 -6.39 14.32 1.31
C LYS A 14 -6.10 13.34 2.44
N GLY A 15 -5.67 13.86 3.58
CA GLY A 15 -5.54 13.07 4.81
C GLY A 15 -6.90 12.46 5.21
N GLY A 16 -6.93 11.15 5.42
CA GLY A 16 -8.16 10.40 5.74
C GLY A 16 -8.89 9.85 4.51
N ASP A 17 -8.54 10.26 3.30
CA ASP A 17 -9.13 9.68 2.09
C ASP A 17 -8.67 8.23 1.90
N TRP A 18 -9.55 7.43 1.33
CA TRP A 18 -9.16 6.16 0.74
C TRP A 18 -8.50 6.41 -0.61
N ALA A 19 -7.46 5.64 -0.90
CA ALA A 19 -6.73 5.69 -2.15
C ALA A 19 -6.08 4.33 -2.42
N PHE A 20 -5.62 4.15 -3.65
CA PHE A 20 -4.99 2.93 -4.10
C PHE A 20 -3.49 3.11 -4.25
N LEU A 21 -2.75 2.06 -3.89
CA LEU A 21 -1.37 1.87 -4.34
C LEU A 21 -1.37 0.74 -5.36
N GLU A 22 -0.75 0.98 -6.51
CA GLU A 22 -0.76 0.01 -7.62
C GLU A 22 0.58 -0.04 -8.35
N ASN A 23 0.84 -1.18 -8.99
CA ASN A 23 1.92 -1.38 -9.94
C ASN A 23 1.54 -2.49 -10.93
N ASN A 24 2.49 -2.97 -11.72
CA ASN A 24 2.23 -4.01 -12.73
C ASN A 24 1.88 -5.39 -12.13
N HIS A 25 1.98 -5.57 -10.81
CA HIS A 25 1.69 -6.83 -10.12
C HIS A 25 0.31 -6.85 -9.48
N GLY A 26 -0.17 -5.70 -9.01
CA GLY A 26 -1.46 -5.62 -8.36
C GLY A 26 -1.79 -4.24 -7.83
N ARG A 27 -2.84 -4.22 -7.02
CA ARG A 27 -3.45 -3.01 -6.45
C ARG A 27 -3.95 -3.32 -5.05
N ILE A 28 -3.83 -2.34 -4.16
CA ILE A 28 -4.32 -2.42 -2.78
C ILE A 28 -5.02 -1.11 -2.41
N ARG A 29 -5.99 -1.18 -1.50
CA ARG A 29 -6.74 -0.02 -1.02
C ARG A 29 -6.34 0.33 0.41
N LEU A 30 -5.89 1.56 0.62
CA LEU A 30 -5.39 2.02 1.93
C LEU A 30 -5.88 3.43 2.23
N MET A 31 -6.09 3.72 3.51
CA MET A 31 -6.40 5.08 3.96
C MET A 31 -5.12 5.93 4.05
N ALA A 32 -5.17 7.15 3.53
CA ALA A 32 -4.08 8.11 3.54
C ALA A 32 -3.89 8.75 4.93
N ARG A 33 -2.63 8.79 5.39
CA ARG A 33 -2.19 9.55 6.57
C ARG A 33 -0.99 10.41 6.15
N LEU A 34 -1.14 11.72 6.23
CA LEU A 34 -0.06 12.64 5.82
C LEU A 34 1.08 12.59 6.84
N ASN A 35 2.31 12.56 6.34
CA ASN A 35 3.53 12.56 7.14
C ASN A 35 4.64 13.35 6.44
N PRO A 36 4.92 14.60 6.87
CA PRO A 36 5.95 15.44 6.25
C PRO A 36 7.38 14.95 6.49
N SER A 37 7.61 13.97 7.38
CA SER A 37 8.95 13.38 7.57
C SER A 37 9.35 12.36 6.50
N LEU A 38 8.43 11.95 5.62
CA LEU A 38 8.73 11.04 4.52
C LEU A 38 9.33 11.78 3.32
N HIS A 39 10.23 11.12 2.59
CA HIS A 39 10.64 11.65 1.30
C HIS A 39 9.44 11.69 0.32
N PRO A 40 9.25 12.74 -0.51
CA PRO A 40 8.12 12.88 -1.46
C PRO A 40 7.97 11.79 -2.54
N LYS A 41 8.87 10.81 -2.56
CA LYS A 41 8.88 9.66 -3.50
C LYS A 41 8.75 8.32 -2.78
N VAL A 42 8.46 8.35 -1.47
CA VAL A 42 8.35 7.18 -0.62
C VAL A 42 6.97 7.15 0.02
N VAL A 43 6.32 6.00 -0.07
CA VAL A 43 5.10 5.69 0.66
C VAL A 43 5.41 4.58 1.65
N CYS A 44 4.95 4.71 2.89
CA CYS A 44 5.00 3.62 3.85
C CYS A 44 3.62 2.94 3.91
N ALA A 45 3.51 1.77 3.29
CA ALA A 45 2.35 0.90 3.43
C ALA A 45 2.44 0.10 4.74
N PRO A 46 1.31 -0.21 5.38
CA PRO A 46 1.31 -1.05 6.57
C PRO A 46 1.36 -2.53 6.15
N TYR A 47 2.16 -3.33 6.86
CA TYR A 47 2.30 -4.76 6.61
C TYR A 47 1.35 -5.58 7.51
N GLY A 48 0.86 -6.72 7.03
CA GLY A 48 0.04 -7.65 7.83
C GLY A 48 -1.47 -7.35 7.83
N TRP A 49 -1.95 -6.40 7.03
CA TRP A 49 -3.36 -5.98 7.04
C TRP A 49 -4.16 -6.69 5.95
N TRP A 50 -5.01 -7.64 6.37
CA TRP A 50 -6.07 -8.31 5.59
C TRP A 50 -6.67 -9.43 6.45
N GLN A 51 -5.90 -9.98 7.38
CA GLN A 51 -6.27 -11.12 8.21
C GLN A 51 -7.32 -10.72 9.27
N ALA A 52 -8.26 -11.62 9.54
CA ALA A 52 -9.20 -11.46 10.65
C ALA A 52 -8.47 -11.49 11.99
N CYS A 53 -9.05 -10.84 13.00
CA CYS A 53 -8.60 -10.97 14.39
C CYS A 53 -9.77 -11.44 15.26
N THR A 54 -9.91 -12.76 15.43
CA THR A 54 -11.02 -13.38 16.17
C THR A 54 -11.10 -12.90 17.62
N ALA A 55 -9.95 -12.71 18.29
CA ALA A 55 -9.90 -12.24 19.68
C ALA A 55 -10.47 -10.81 19.87
N LEU A 56 -10.53 -10.02 18.79
CA LEU A 56 -11.04 -8.64 18.79
C LEU A 56 -12.33 -8.49 17.97
N ASP A 57 -12.91 -9.60 17.51
CA ASP A 57 -14.09 -9.63 16.63
C ASP A 57 -13.94 -8.74 15.35
N LEU A 58 -12.72 -8.71 14.79
CA LEU A 58 -12.44 -7.95 13.57
C LEU A 58 -12.46 -8.86 12.34
N PRO A 59 -13.19 -8.48 11.27
CA PRO A 59 -13.32 -9.29 10.07
C PRO A 59 -12.02 -9.33 9.26
N SER A 60 -11.89 -10.35 8.41
CA SER A 60 -10.86 -10.35 7.35
C SER A 60 -11.31 -9.53 6.14
N GLN A 61 -10.34 -9.12 5.34
CA GLN A 61 -10.54 -8.70 3.97
C GLN A 61 -10.06 -9.81 3.03
N PRO A 62 -10.67 -9.97 1.84
CA PRO A 62 -10.19 -10.91 0.84
C PRO A 62 -8.70 -10.66 0.52
N PRO A 63 -7.80 -11.64 0.68
CA PRO A 63 -6.35 -11.41 0.62
C PRO A 63 -5.82 -11.12 -0.79
N LEU A 64 -6.60 -11.46 -1.83
CA LEU A 64 -6.18 -11.42 -3.23
C LEU A 64 -6.99 -10.45 -4.10
N GLN A 65 -7.93 -9.69 -3.51
CA GLN A 65 -8.70 -8.70 -4.25
C GLN A 65 -7.96 -7.37 -4.32
N GLU A 66 -8.19 -6.59 -5.38
CA GLU A 66 -7.58 -5.26 -5.55
C GLU A 66 -7.99 -4.24 -4.47
N SER A 67 -9.13 -4.48 -3.82
CA SER A 67 -9.63 -3.69 -2.68
C SER A 67 -9.02 -4.12 -1.33
N SER A 68 -8.17 -5.14 -1.32
CA SER A 68 -7.50 -5.64 -0.11
C SER A 68 -6.48 -4.62 0.43
N ALA A 69 -6.21 -4.69 1.74
CA ALA A 69 -5.08 -4.00 2.35
C ALA A 69 -3.76 -4.81 2.30
N ASN A 70 -3.76 -6.00 1.68
CA ASN A 70 -2.61 -6.90 1.64
C ASN A 70 -1.47 -6.37 0.75
N GLN A 71 -0.48 -5.72 1.36
CA GLN A 71 0.70 -5.18 0.67
C GLN A 71 1.44 -6.21 -0.20
N ASN A 72 1.39 -7.50 0.12
CA ASN A 72 2.10 -8.53 -0.63
C ASN A 72 1.62 -8.62 -2.09
N LEU A 73 0.43 -8.13 -2.42
CA LEU A 73 -0.05 -8.03 -3.81
C LEU A 73 0.80 -7.11 -4.69
N LEU A 74 1.60 -6.23 -4.10
CA LEU A 74 2.50 -5.35 -4.85
C LEU A 74 3.92 -5.93 -5.00
N ILE A 75 4.31 -6.92 -4.19
CA ILE A 75 5.68 -7.43 -4.12
C ILE A 75 5.83 -8.64 -5.05
N ALA A 76 6.68 -8.52 -6.06
CA ALA A 76 6.99 -9.62 -6.96
C ALA A 76 8.10 -10.51 -6.43
N ASP A 77 8.00 -11.80 -6.72
CA ASP A 77 9.00 -12.84 -6.44
C ASP A 77 9.87 -13.16 -7.66
N LYS A 78 9.72 -12.44 -8.77
CA LYS A 78 10.56 -12.60 -9.96
C LYS A 78 11.96 -11.98 -9.82
N ASP A 79 12.08 -10.93 -9.00
CA ASP A 79 13.30 -10.13 -8.83
C ASP A 79 13.97 -10.49 -7.50
N ILE A 80 14.39 -11.75 -7.38
CA ILE A 80 15.05 -12.28 -6.18
C ILE A 80 16.55 -11.99 -6.25
N ASP A 81 17.14 -11.60 -5.11
CA ASP A 81 18.60 -11.49 -4.99
C ASP A 81 19.25 -12.87 -5.23
N PRO A 82 20.09 -13.02 -6.29
CA PRO A 82 20.67 -14.31 -6.64
C PRO A 82 21.65 -14.84 -5.59
N LEU A 83 22.17 -14.00 -4.70
CA LEU A 83 23.10 -14.43 -3.67
C LEU A 83 22.37 -14.96 -2.42
N SER A 84 21.41 -14.21 -1.88
CA SER A 84 20.74 -14.57 -0.63
C SER A 84 19.38 -15.26 -0.79
N GLY A 85 18.75 -15.17 -1.96
CA GLY A 85 17.36 -15.61 -2.16
C GLY A 85 16.33 -14.61 -1.62
N SER A 86 16.72 -13.38 -1.28
CA SER A 86 15.81 -12.38 -0.70
C SER A 86 14.86 -11.73 -1.72
N VAL A 87 13.63 -11.46 -1.30
CA VAL A 87 12.60 -10.72 -2.08
C VAL A 87 12.58 -9.21 -1.75
N PRO A 88 12.26 -8.34 -2.72
CA PRO A 88 12.47 -6.89 -2.63
C PRO A 88 11.35 -6.13 -1.87
N HIS A 89 11.04 -6.52 -0.64
CA HIS A 89 9.92 -5.98 0.14
C HIS A 89 9.93 -4.46 0.40
N ARG A 90 11.08 -3.78 0.21
CA ARG A 90 11.27 -2.35 0.54
C ARG A 90 11.71 -1.49 -0.64
N SER A 91 11.80 -2.06 -1.85
CA SER A 91 12.29 -1.36 -3.05
C SER A 91 11.31 -1.40 -4.23
N THR A 92 10.09 -1.90 -4.01
CA THR A 92 9.03 -1.94 -5.02
C THR A 92 8.52 -0.54 -5.37
N ARG A 93 8.44 -0.26 -6.68
CA ARG A 93 7.79 0.94 -7.21
C ARG A 93 6.27 0.79 -7.21
N CYS A 94 5.57 1.90 -6.93
CA CYS A 94 4.12 1.98 -7.00
C CYS A 94 3.68 3.37 -7.45
N ARG A 95 2.41 3.46 -7.86
CA ARG A 95 1.68 4.71 -8.13
C ARG A 95 0.59 4.90 -7.08
N LEU A 96 0.42 6.13 -6.62
CA LEU A 96 -0.70 6.54 -5.78
C LEU A 96 -1.86 7.02 -6.67
N VAL A 97 -3.06 6.49 -6.45
CA VAL A 97 -4.26 6.84 -7.21
C VAL A 97 -5.39 7.17 -6.24
N ALA A 98 -6.00 8.35 -6.37
CA ALA A 98 -7.16 8.72 -5.56
C ALA A 98 -8.34 7.77 -5.82
N GLU A 99 -9.12 7.44 -4.79
CA GLU A 99 -10.38 6.76 -4.98
C GLU A 99 -11.45 7.77 -5.43
N GLU A 100 -12.19 7.43 -6.48
CA GLU A 100 -13.35 8.22 -6.93
C GLU A 100 -14.42 8.21 -5.85
N LYS A 101 -14.90 9.40 -5.47
CA LYS A 101 -15.98 9.56 -4.51
C LYS A 101 -17.30 9.54 -5.26
N THR A 102 -18.12 8.50 -5.05
CA THR A 102 -19.52 8.44 -5.52
C THR A 102 -20.39 9.47 -4.81
#